data_AF-A0A9D2PK94-F1
#
_entry.id   AF-A0A9D2PK94-F1
#
_cell.length_a   1.000
_cell.length_b   1.000
_cell.length_c   1.000
_cell.angle_alpha   90.00
_cell.angle_beta   90.00
_cell.angle_gamma   90.00
#
_symmetry.space_group_name_H-M   'P 1'
#
loop_
_entity.id
_entity.type
_entity.pdbx_description
1 polymer ?
#
loop_
_entity_poly.entity_id
_entity_poly.type
_entity_poly.pdbx_seq_one_letter_code
_entity_poly.pdbx_strand_id
1 'polypeptide(L)'
;KDNTFLLSDKTNNAVWNGTYSLERANTSHPCTSHKLSMVFENEESAFIGVYGTRLYNNSEIPSILFQTDDYILSFLAYEKIP
;
A
#
# COMPACT_ATOMS: atom_id res chain seq x y z
N LYS A 1 -9.47 11.06 -12.36
CA LYS A 1 -8.11 11.56 -12.12
C LYS A 1 -7.33 10.37 -11.62
N ASP A 2 -6.28 9.97 -12.32
CA ASP A 2 -5.56 8.75 -11.94
C ASP A 2 -4.86 8.98 -10.61
N ASN A 3 -5.00 7.99 -9.73
CA ASN A 3 -4.35 7.98 -8.44
C ASN A 3 -2.87 7.62 -8.67
N THR A 4 -1.96 8.52 -8.32
CA THR A 4 -0.52 8.32 -8.52
C THR A 4 0.20 8.16 -7.19
N PHE A 5 1.34 7.45 -7.21
CA PHE A 5 2.21 7.30 -6.04
C PHE A 5 3.67 7.60 -6.38
N LEU A 6 4.44 7.91 -5.34
CA LEU A 6 5.89 8.06 -5.38
C LEU A 6 6.49 7.16 -4.29
N LEU A 7 7.39 6.28 -4.68
CA LEU A 7 8.17 5.44 -3.78
C LEU A 7 9.63 5.90 -3.84
N SER A 8 10.21 6.24 -2.69
CA SER A 8 11.63 6.61 -2.62
C SER A 8 12.35 5.70 -1.64
N ASP A 9 13.47 5.14 -2.09
CA ASP A 9 14.39 4.39 -1.25
C ASP A 9 15.56 5.31 -0.85
N LYS A 10 15.60 5.64 0.44
CA LYS A 10 16.62 6.53 1.01
C LYS A 10 17.98 5.86 1.14
N THR A 11 18.08 4.54 1.00
CA THR A 11 19.35 3.81 1.12
C THR A 11 20.19 3.92 -0.16
N ASN A 12 19.54 4.11 -1.31
CA ASN A 12 20.18 4.13 -2.62
C ASN A 12 19.74 5.33 -3.50
N ASN A 13 18.93 6.26 -2.97
CA ASN A 13 18.35 7.40 -3.68
C ASN A 13 17.50 7.03 -4.90
N ALA A 14 17.04 5.78 -4.99
CA ALA A 14 16.13 5.38 -6.06
C ALA A 14 14.74 5.98 -5.84
N VAL A 15 14.13 6.43 -6.93
CA VAL A 15 12.78 7.00 -6.94
C VAL A 15 12.00 6.29 -8.04
N TRP A 16 10.85 5.76 -7.66
CA TRP A 16 9.90 5.14 -8.55
C TRP A 16 8.55 5.84 -8.44
N ASN A 17 7.84 5.93 -9.55
CA ASN A 17 6.51 6.50 -9.66
C ASN A 17 5.58 5.51 -10.35
N GLY A 18 4.29 5.74 -10.22
CA GLY A 18 3.29 4.89 -10.81
C GLY A 18 1.88 5.31 -10.49
N THR A 19 0.95 4.46 -10.90
CA THR A 19 -0.47 4.61 -10.61
C THR A 19 -0.93 3.52 -9.65
N TYR A 20 -1.97 3.79 -8.88
CA TYR A 20 -2.58 2.79 -8.03
C TYR A 20 -4.10 2.79 -8.14
N SER A 21 -4.72 1.66 -7.85
CA SER A 21 -6.16 1.53 -7.68
C SER A 21 -6.48 0.85 -6.36
N LEU A 22 -7.61 1.25 -5.77
CA LEU A 22 -8.13 0.68 -4.54
C LEU A 22 -9.50 0.07 -4.83
N GLU A 23 -9.65 -1.22 -4.55
CA GLU A 23 -10.93 -1.92 -4.61
C GLU A 23 -11.32 -2.31 -3.19
N ARG A 24 -12.45 -1.78 -2.70
CA ARG A 24 -12.92 -2.06 -1.35
C ARG A 24 -13.21 -3.54 -1.19
N ALA A 25 -12.57 -4.20 -0.23
CA ALA A 25 -12.91 -5.55 0.14
C ALA A 25 -14.27 -5.55 0.83
N ASN A 26 -15.19 -6.38 0.35
CA ASN A 26 -16.50 -6.52 0.96
C ASN A 26 -16.37 -7.39 2.21
N THR A 27 -16.22 -6.74 3.37
CA THR A 27 -16.11 -7.45 4.65
C THR A 27 -17.22 -6.99 5.60
N SER A 28 -17.73 -7.93 6.40
CA SER A 28 -18.67 -7.65 7.50
C SER A 28 -18.00 -7.00 8.71
N HIS A 29 -16.68 -6.81 8.67
CA HIS A 29 -15.88 -6.25 9.75
C HIS A 29 -15.80 -4.71 9.64
N PRO A 30 -15.79 -3.96 10.75
CA PRO A 30 -15.68 -2.49 10.73
C PRO A 30 -14.38 -1.95 10.11
N CYS A 31 -13.33 -2.78 10.02
CA CYS A 31 -12.05 -2.35 9.47
C CYS A 31 -12.14 -2.24 7.94
N THR A 32 -11.89 -1.05 7.42
CA THR A 32 -11.87 -0.83 5.97
C THR A 32 -10.60 -1.45 5.39
N SER A 33 -10.78 -2.49 4.58
CA SER A 33 -9.71 -3.13 3.82
C SER A 33 -9.97 -2.94 2.32
N HIS A 34 -8.91 -2.68 1.58
CA HIS A 34 -8.92 -2.47 0.15
C HIS A 34 -7.85 -3.35 -0.48
N LYS A 35 -8.17 -3.99 -1.59
CA LYS A 35 -7.15 -4.51 -2.49
C LYS A 35 -6.47 -3.30 -3.14
N LEU A 36 -5.16 -3.21 -2.95
CA LEU A 36 -4.29 -2.20 -3.54
C LEU A 36 -3.61 -2.82 -4.76
N SER A 37 -3.81 -2.23 -5.94
CA SER A 37 -3.06 -2.60 -7.14
C SER A 37 -2.18 -1.43 -7.53
N MET A 38 -0.87 -1.64 -7.68
CA MET A 38 0.10 -0.61 -8.03
C MET A 38 0.80 -0.97 -9.34
N VAL A 39 0.86 -0.05 -10.28
CA VAL A 39 1.56 -0.20 -11.56
C VAL A 39 2.62 0.88 -11.65
N PHE A 40 3.88 0.48 -11.72
CA PHE A 40 5.00 1.40 -11.92
C PHE A 40 5.06 1.86 -13.38
N GLU A 41 5.55 3.08 -13.66
CA GLU A 41 5.51 3.65 -15.02
C GLU A 41 6.23 2.80 -16.09
N ASN A 42 7.21 1.98 -15.70
CA ASN A 42 8.00 1.14 -16.61
C ASN A 42 7.71 -0.36 -16.45
N GLU A 43 6.64 -0.73 -15.74
CA GLU A 43 6.28 -2.13 -15.49
C GLU A 43 4.91 -2.44 -16.10
N GLU A 44 4.80 -3.55 -16.80
CA GLU A 44 3.51 -4.01 -17.35
C GLU A 44 2.65 -4.70 -16.30
N SER A 45 3.28 -5.24 -15.25
CA SER A 45 2.61 -6.03 -14.22
C SER A 45 2.27 -5.20 -12.98
N ALA A 46 1.05 -5.39 -12.48
CA ALA A 46 0.61 -4.77 -11.24
C ALA A 46 1.14 -5.53 -10.02
N PHE A 47 1.66 -4.79 -9.04
CA PHE A 47 1.92 -5.29 -7.70
C PHE A 47 0.62 -5.27 -6.89
N ILE A 48 0.22 -6.43 -6.38
CA ILE A 48 -1.01 -6.58 -5.61
C ILE A 48 -0.68 -6.64 -4.12
N GLY A 49 -1.38 -5.80 -3.36
CA GLY A 49 -1.29 -5.74 -1.91
C GLY A 49 -2.64 -5.47 -1.27
N VAL A 50 -2.61 -5.23 0.04
CA VAL A 50 -3.78 -4.83 0.83
C VAL A 50 -3.46 -3.51 1.52
N TYR A 51 -4.37 -2.55 1.39
CA TYR A 51 -4.38 -1.31 2.15
C TYR A 51 -5.55 -1.32 3.12
N GLY A 52 -5.31 -1.03 4.40
CA GLY A 52 -6.38 -0.94 5.38
C GLY A 52 -5.91 -0.51 6.76
N THR A 53 -6.84 -0.43 7.70
CA THR A 53 -6.51 -0.12 9.10
C THR A 53 -6.23 -1.38 9.91
N ARG A 54 -5.18 -1.32 10.74
CA ARG A 54 -4.85 -2.34 11.75
C ARG A 54 -5.01 -1.77 13.13
N LEU A 55 -5.57 -2.55 14.05
CA LEU A 55 -5.73 -2.16 15.44
C LEU A 55 -4.43 -2.47 16.22
N TYR A 56 -3.79 -1.44 16.75
CA TYR A 56 -2.65 -1.53 17.66
C TYR A 56 -2.98 -0.76 18.94
N ASN A 57 -3.05 -1.45 20.10
CA ASN A 57 -3.31 -0.84 21.41
C ASN A 57 -4.49 0.17 21.39
N ASN A 58 -5.65 -0.26 20.88
CA ASN A 58 -6.85 0.56 20.70
C ASN A 58 -6.73 1.73 19.70
N SER A 59 -5.64 1.80 18.93
CA SER A 59 -5.46 2.79 17.86
C SER A 59 -5.54 2.11 16.50
N GLU A 60 -6.35 2.64 15.59
CA GLU A 60 -6.35 2.20 14.20
C GLU A 60 -5.25 2.91 13.43
N ILE A 61 -4.33 2.13 12.84
CA ILE A 61 -3.19 2.65 12.09
C ILE A 61 -3.30 2.18 10.64
N PRO A 62 -3.24 3.09 9.66
CA PRO A 62 -3.17 2.71 8.25
C PRO A 62 -1.95 1.84 7.98
N SER A 63 -2.13 0.79 7.21
CA SER A 63 -1.08 -0.16 6.89
C SER A 63 -1.22 -0.67 5.47
N ILE A 64 -0.08 -1.02 4.89
CA ILE A 64 0.03 -1.67 3.59
C ILE A 64 0.70 -3.02 3.79
N LEU A 65 0.17 -4.03 3.13
CA LEU A 65 0.73 -5.37 3.09
C LEU A 65 1.02 -5.81 1.67
N PHE A 66 2.20 -6.36 1.49
CA PHE A 66 2.60 -7.05 0.28
C PHE A 66 2.98 -8.48 0.64
N GLN A 67 2.49 -9.43 -0.16
CA GLN A 67 2.92 -10.81 -0.08
C GLN A 67 3.91 -11.05 -1.21
N THR A 68 5.11 -11.51 -0.86
CA THR A 68 6.07 -12.09 -1.80
C THR A 68 6.02 -13.62 -1.67
N ASP A 69 6.79 -14.32 -2.50
CA ASP A 69 6.88 -15.78 -2.42
C ASP A 69 7.45 -16.26 -1.07
N ASP A 70 8.32 -15.46 -0.47
CA ASP A 70 9.08 -15.82 0.73
C ASP A 70 8.58 -15.12 2.01
N TYR A 71 7.97 -13.94 1.89
CA TYR A 71 7.67 -13.09 3.04
C TYR A 71 6.36 -12.33 2.92
N ILE A 72 5.77 -12.02 4.07
CA ILE A 72 4.74 -10.98 4.17
C ILE A 72 5.42 -9.70 4.66
N LEU A 73 5.48 -8.71 3.79
CA LEU A 73 6.01 -7.39 4.09
C LEU A 73 4.88 -6.50 4.61
N SER A 74 5.04 -5.97 5.82
CA SER A 74 4.05 -5.10 6.45
C SER A 74 4.63 -3.72 6.72
N PHE A 75 3.99 -2.70 6.15
CA PHE A 75 4.39 -1.32 6.26
C PHE A 75 3.29 -0.52 6.96
N LEU A 76 3.70 0.38 7.84
CA LEU A 76 2.79 1.34 8.44
C LEU A 76 2.72 2.54 7.50
N ALA A 77 1.53 2.85 7.02
CA ALA A 77 1.28 3.98 6.14
C ALA A 77 1.11 5.24 6.99
N TYR A 78 2.17 5.63 7.69
CA TYR A 78 2.20 6.89 8.41
C TYR A 78 2.31 8.04 7.42
N GLU A 79 1.38 8.98 7.52
CA GLU A 79 1.54 10.28 6.89
C GLU A 79 2.71 10.99 7.60
N LYS A 80 3.80 11.21 6.86
CA LYS A 80 4.76 12.25 7.22
C LYS A 80 4.89 13.17 6.02
N ILE A 81 3.92 14.08 5.89
CA ILE A 81 4.10 15.26 5.05
C ILE A 81 4.57 16.36 6.01
N PRO A 82 5.80 16.90 5.87
CA PRO A 82 6.21 18.12 6.55
C PRO A 82 5.39 19.33 6.08
#